data_AF-A0A3L7SEI9-F1
#
_entry.id   AF-A0A3L7SEI9-F1
#
_cell.length_a   1.000
_cell.length_b   1.000
_cell.length_c   1.000
_cell.angle_alpha   90.00
_cell.angle_beta   90.00
_cell.angle_gamma   90.00
#
_symmetry.space_group_name_H-M   'P 1'
#
loop_
_entity.id
_entity.type
_entity.pdbx_description
1 polymer ?
#
loop_
_entity_poly.entity_id
_entity_poly.type
_entity_poly.pdbx_seq_one_letter_code
_entity_poly.pdbx_strand_id
1 'polypeptide(L)'
;KKVIKKKPAAKPVTKSSVARKPAAPKPVVVKAAPPKVVAPKPVIAEVESPARKKGVRKATITTGIRDAKPVRKLGRSRIPIDAPLDVVFQNDMQAKEAFMFLGIHSIRDLEQFNPDELVLRLTGPAKLTVGRIRKILAMNNRCLTGDEEFALEFQELLSRPRE
;
A
#
# COMPACT_ATOMS: atom_id res chain seq x y z
N LYS A 1 -8.68 22.22 -59.41
CA LYS A 1 -8.28 20.93 -60.02
C LYS A 1 -8.08 19.88 -58.93
N LYS A 2 -8.79 18.75 -59.07
CA LYS A 2 -8.60 17.40 -58.49
C LYS A 2 -8.56 17.19 -56.95
N VAL A 3 -9.69 16.64 -56.49
CA VAL A 3 -9.95 15.85 -55.28
C VAL A 3 -9.20 14.51 -55.35
N ILE A 4 -8.57 14.08 -54.25
CA ILE A 4 -8.42 12.64 -53.92
C ILE A 4 -8.65 12.41 -52.42
N LYS A 5 -9.79 11.79 -52.12
CA LYS A 5 -10.14 11.13 -50.86
C LYS A 5 -9.40 9.79 -50.78
N LYS A 6 -8.96 9.37 -49.57
CA LYS A 6 -8.95 7.96 -49.17
C LYS A 6 -9.18 7.86 -47.65
N LYS A 7 -10.33 7.26 -47.29
CA LYS A 7 -10.71 6.81 -45.94
C LYS A 7 -10.40 5.31 -45.80
N PRO A 8 -10.38 4.76 -44.57
CA PRO A 8 -9.71 3.51 -44.20
C PRO A 8 -10.60 2.27 -44.42
N ALA A 9 -9.97 1.09 -44.51
CA ALA A 9 -10.64 -0.20 -44.58
C ALA A 9 -10.49 -1.00 -43.27
N ALA A 10 -11.59 -1.58 -42.83
CA ALA A 10 -11.79 -2.32 -41.60
C ALA A 10 -11.49 -3.84 -41.73
N LYS A 11 -11.36 -4.49 -40.56
CA LYS A 11 -11.15 -5.93 -40.25
C LYS A 11 -12.29 -6.84 -40.78
N PRO A 12 -12.17 -8.20 -40.82
CA PRO A 12 -12.53 -9.02 -39.63
C PRO A 12 -11.89 -10.44 -39.47
N VAL A 13 -11.81 -10.87 -38.19
CA VAL A 13 -12.17 -12.20 -37.60
C VAL A 13 -11.47 -13.50 -38.06
N THR A 14 -10.85 -14.23 -37.12
CA THR A 14 -11.17 -15.65 -36.84
C THR A 14 -10.86 -16.03 -35.39
N LYS A 15 -11.87 -16.60 -34.74
CA LYS A 15 -11.86 -17.25 -33.42
C LYS A 15 -11.29 -18.67 -33.57
N SER A 16 -10.52 -19.14 -32.60
CA SER A 16 -10.39 -20.58 -32.33
C SER A 16 -10.74 -20.86 -30.87
N SER A 17 -11.46 -21.94 -30.71
CA SER A 17 -12.23 -22.41 -29.57
C SER A 17 -11.73 -23.77 -29.11
N VAL A 18 -12.28 -24.26 -27.98
CA VAL A 18 -12.25 -25.65 -27.44
C VAL A 18 -11.04 -25.93 -26.52
N ALA A 19 -11.14 -25.99 -25.17
CA ALA A 19 -11.96 -26.75 -24.21
C ALA A 19 -11.50 -28.21 -23.96
N ARG A 20 -11.13 -28.52 -22.69
CA ARG A 20 -11.35 -29.77 -21.89
C ARG A 20 -10.37 -29.80 -20.69
N LYS A 21 -10.82 -29.44 -19.48
CA LYS A 21 -11.38 -30.25 -18.35
C LYS A 21 -10.30 -30.88 -17.42
N PRO A 22 -10.54 -30.90 -16.08
CA PRO A 22 -9.51 -31.03 -15.05
C PRO A 22 -9.33 -32.48 -14.55
N ALA A 23 -8.14 -32.82 -14.05
CA ALA A 23 -7.87 -34.07 -13.35
C ALA A 23 -7.91 -33.86 -11.83
N ALA A 24 -8.84 -34.55 -11.15
CA ALA A 24 -8.96 -34.62 -9.70
C ALA A 24 -8.05 -35.73 -9.12
N PRO A 25 -7.55 -35.59 -7.88
CA PRO A 25 -6.66 -36.56 -7.22
C PRO A 25 -7.41 -37.75 -6.61
N LYS A 26 -6.80 -38.94 -6.65
CA LYS A 26 -7.30 -40.16 -5.98
C LYS A 26 -6.93 -40.18 -4.48
N PRO A 27 -7.77 -40.75 -3.60
CA PRO A 27 -7.62 -40.67 -2.15
C PRO A 27 -6.70 -41.75 -1.55
N VAL A 28 -6.13 -41.38 -0.40
CA VAL A 28 -5.23 -42.12 0.48
C VAL A 28 -5.93 -43.34 1.10
N VAL A 29 -5.33 -44.52 0.97
CA VAL A 29 -5.78 -45.75 1.65
C VAL A 29 -5.18 -45.82 3.05
N VAL A 30 -6.08 -45.77 4.03
CA VAL A 30 -5.88 -46.06 5.45
C VAL A 30 -5.62 -47.56 5.64
N LYS A 31 -4.58 -47.93 6.41
CA LYS A 31 -4.52 -49.23 7.09
C LYS A 31 -4.22 -49.02 8.57
N ALA A 32 -5.27 -49.16 9.37
CA ALA A 32 -5.20 -49.36 10.81
C ALA A 32 -5.22 -50.87 11.09
N ALA A 33 -4.40 -51.33 12.03
CA ALA A 33 -4.56 -52.60 12.72
C ALA A 33 -4.07 -52.46 14.18
N PRO A 34 -4.72 -53.15 15.16
CA PRO A 34 -4.72 -52.77 16.58
C PRO A 34 -3.62 -53.43 17.45
N PRO A 35 -3.30 -52.89 18.65
CA PRO A 35 -2.34 -53.48 19.57
C PRO A 35 -2.99 -54.55 20.48
N LYS A 36 -2.31 -55.67 20.70
CA LYS A 36 -2.73 -56.74 21.63
C LYS A 36 -1.71 -56.94 22.76
N VAL A 37 -2.11 -56.44 23.93
CA VAL A 37 -1.90 -56.88 25.33
C VAL A 37 -1.06 -58.15 25.55
N VAL A 38 -0.04 -58.09 26.43
CA VAL A 38 0.18 -58.99 27.61
C VAL A 38 1.10 -58.31 28.63
N ALA A 39 0.65 -58.21 29.89
CA ALA A 39 1.47 -57.94 31.08
C ALA A 39 1.67 -59.26 31.87
N PRO A 40 2.67 -59.34 32.77
CA PRO A 40 2.30 -59.30 34.20
C PRO A 40 3.27 -58.51 35.11
N LYS A 41 2.69 -57.97 36.21
CA LYS A 41 3.28 -57.29 37.39
C LYS A 41 3.87 -58.33 38.39
N PRO A 42 4.26 -58.02 39.66
CA PRO A 42 4.42 -56.75 40.43
C PRO A 42 5.74 -56.66 41.24
N VAL A 43 6.02 -55.55 41.96
CA VAL A 43 6.29 -55.46 43.44
C VAL A 43 6.49 -53.99 43.87
N ILE A 44 5.50 -53.45 44.59
CA ILE A 44 5.50 -52.64 45.84
C ILE A 44 6.63 -51.61 46.10
N ALA A 45 6.28 -50.33 46.29
CA ALA A 45 6.39 -49.60 47.58
C ALA A 45 6.16 -48.08 47.43
N GLU A 46 5.17 -47.63 48.17
CA GLU A 46 4.78 -46.24 48.47
C GLU A 46 5.71 -45.67 49.54
N VAL A 47 6.36 -44.51 49.31
CA VAL A 47 6.93 -43.67 50.38
C VAL A 47 6.88 -42.19 49.97
N GLU A 48 5.92 -41.48 50.56
CA GLU A 48 6.08 -40.21 51.30
C GLU A 48 7.04 -39.12 50.77
N SER A 49 6.46 -38.00 50.34
CA SER A 49 7.15 -36.71 50.22
C SER A 49 7.51 -36.13 51.60
N PRO A 50 8.63 -35.40 51.77
CA PRO A 50 8.48 -33.95 51.94
C PRO A 50 9.67 -33.08 51.48
N ALA A 51 9.43 -31.76 51.55
CA ALA A 51 10.38 -30.64 51.67
C ALA A 51 10.64 -29.78 50.42
N ARG A 52 9.77 -28.76 50.28
CA ARG A 52 10.03 -27.52 49.54
C ARG A 52 11.27 -26.82 50.11
N LYS A 53 12.36 -26.73 49.34
CA LYS A 53 13.46 -25.79 49.64
C LYS A 53 13.28 -24.51 48.82
N LYS A 54 12.97 -23.42 49.53
CA LYS A 54 12.98 -22.03 49.05
C LYS A 54 14.38 -21.67 48.55
N GLY A 55 14.59 -21.72 47.23
CA GLY A 55 15.74 -21.07 46.58
C GLY A 55 15.44 -19.59 46.38
N VAL A 56 15.81 -18.77 47.36
CA VAL A 56 15.78 -17.30 47.24
C VAL A 56 16.81 -16.89 46.19
N ARG A 57 16.33 -16.48 45.01
CA ARG A 57 17.16 -15.87 43.97
C ARG A 57 17.58 -14.48 44.44
N LYS A 58 18.82 -14.31 44.92
CA LYS A 58 19.44 -12.98 45.03
C LYS A 58 19.94 -12.58 43.65
N ALA A 59 19.11 -11.86 42.91
CA ALA A 59 19.57 -11.07 41.77
C ALA A 59 20.22 -9.79 42.35
N THR A 60 21.55 -9.72 42.27
CA THR A 60 22.28 -8.47 42.48
C THR A 60 21.94 -7.53 41.33
N ILE A 61 20.97 -6.64 41.55
CA ILE A 61 20.70 -5.53 40.64
C ILE A 61 21.86 -4.54 40.83
N THR A 62 22.87 -4.63 39.96
CA THR A 62 23.84 -3.55 39.79
C THR A 62 23.12 -2.43 39.05
N THR A 63 22.80 -1.39 39.80
CA THR A 63 22.32 -0.09 39.34
C THR A 63 23.22 0.47 38.24
N GLY A 64 22.65 0.66 37.05
CA GLY A 64 23.23 1.44 35.97
C GLY A 64 22.24 2.52 35.56
N ILE A 65 22.51 3.74 35.99
CA ILE A 65 21.83 4.98 35.60
C ILE A 65 21.80 5.09 34.08
N ARG A 66 20.61 5.22 33.50
CA ARG A 66 20.41 5.96 32.24
C ARG A 66 19.09 6.72 32.32
N ASP A 67 19.20 8.00 32.65
CA ASP A 67 18.20 8.98 32.27
C ASP A 67 18.14 9.04 30.74
N ALA A 68 17.13 8.39 30.17
CA ALA A 68 16.77 8.60 28.78
C ALA A 68 15.26 8.44 28.70
N LYS A 69 14.57 9.57 28.57
CA LYS A 69 13.18 9.65 28.13
C LYS A 69 12.97 8.60 27.03
N PRO A 70 12.07 7.62 27.19
CA PRO A 70 11.94 6.56 26.21
C PRO A 70 11.44 7.19 24.92
N VAL A 71 12.34 7.33 23.94
CA VAL A 71 11.93 7.58 22.56
C VAL A 71 11.07 6.38 22.20
N ARG A 72 9.77 6.61 22.04
CA ARG A 72 8.81 5.56 21.66
C ARG A 72 9.25 5.01 20.31
N LYS A 73 9.88 3.83 20.33
CA LYS A 73 10.26 3.13 19.10
C LYS A 73 9.00 2.42 18.60
N LEU A 74 8.55 2.81 17.42
CA LEU A 74 7.65 2.00 16.62
C LEU A 74 8.41 0.69 16.37
N GLY A 75 7.86 -0.47 16.76
CA GLY A 75 8.58 -1.74 16.70
C GLY A 75 9.00 -2.15 15.29
N ARG A 76 9.35 -3.42 15.08
CA ARG A 76 9.68 -3.92 13.75
C ARG A 76 8.48 -3.78 12.80
N SER A 77 8.70 -3.20 11.63
CA SER A 77 7.72 -3.11 10.55
C SER A 77 7.20 -4.50 10.17
N ARG A 78 5.87 -4.63 10.06
CA ARG A 78 5.22 -5.87 9.64
C ARG A 78 5.17 -6.03 8.11
N ILE A 79 5.42 -4.95 7.38
CA ILE A 79 5.32 -4.88 5.93
C ILE A 79 6.75 -4.95 5.36
N PRO A 80 7.02 -5.81 4.38
CA PRO A 80 8.32 -5.84 3.72
C PRO A 80 8.56 -4.55 2.92
N ILE A 81 9.82 -4.14 2.83
CA ILE A 81 10.24 -2.89 2.15
C ILE A 81 9.87 -2.91 0.66
N ASP A 82 9.95 -4.07 0.02
CA ASP A 82 9.65 -4.22 -1.41
C ASP A 82 8.18 -4.65 -1.64
N ALA A 83 7.30 -4.51 -0.64
CA ALA A 83 5.88 -4.82 -0.79
C ALA A 83 5.22 -3.86 -1.79
N PRO A 84 4.40 -4.37 -2.74
CA PRO A 84 3.65 -3.52 -3.64
C PRO A 84 2.54 -2.77 -2.91
N LEU A 85 2.43 -1.45 -3.14
CA LEU A 85 1.46 -0.59 -2.47
C LEU A 85 0.01 -1.01 -2.75
N ASP A 86 -0.28 -1.56 -3.93
CA ASP A 86 -1.62 -2.03 -4.28
C ASP A 86 -2.13 -3.16 -3.39
N VAL A 87 -1.22 -3.99 -2.87
CA VAL A 87 -1.55 -5.10 -1.96
C VAL A 87 -1.63 -4.59 -0.53
N VAL A 88 -0.71 -3.69 -0.13
CA VAL A 88 -0.70 -3.10 1.21
C VAL A 88 -1.96 -2.27 1.46
N PHE A 89 -2.39 -1.49 0.45
CA PHE A 89 -3.54 -0.60 0.50
C PHE A 89 -4.75 -1.17 -0.24
N GLN A 90 -4.97 -2.49 -0.17
CA GLN A 90 -6.01 -3.16 -0.97
C GLN A 90 -7.41 -2.54 -0.80
N ASN A 91 -7.74 -2.13 0.42
CA ASN A 91 -9.05 -1.61 0.81
C ASN A 91 -9.19 -0.09 0.59
N ASP A 92 -8.11 0.61 0.24
CA ASP A 92 -8.10 2.05 0.02
C ASP A 92 -7.85 2.37 -1.45
N MET A 93 -8.95 2.55 -2.18
CA MET A 93 -8.91 2.87 -3.61
C MET A 93 -8.32 4.26 -3.87
N GLN A 94 -8.53 5.22 -2.98
CA GLN A 94 -8.01 6.58 -3.15
C GLN A 94 -6.49 6.60 -3.01
N ALA A 95 -5.96 5.85 -2.03
CA ALA A 95 -4.52 5.68 -1.87
C ALA A 95 -3.89 5.06 -3.13
N LYS A 96 -4.49 4.00 -3.67
CA LYS A 96 -4.02 3.38 -4.93
C LYS A 96 -3.97 4.36 -6.09
N GLU A 97 -5.04 5.12 -6.31
CA GLU A 97 -5.10 6.14 -7.36
C GLU A 97 -4.02 7.21 -7.17
N ALA A 98 -3.80 7.66 -5.94
CA ALA A 98 -2.76 8.62 -5.61
C ALA A 98 -1.35 8.06 -5.90
N PHE A 99 -1.06 6.81 -5.50
CA PHE A 99 0.23 6.19 -5.77
C PHE A 99 0.47 5.92 -7.25
N MET A 100 -0.56 5.47 -7.98
CA MET A 100 -0.52 5.33 -9.43
C MET A 100 -0.23 6.66 -10.12
N PHE A 101 -0.88 7.74 -9.69
CA PHE A 101 -0.64 9.08 -10.23
C PHE A 101 0.80 9.56 -9.97
N LEU A 102 1.33 9.29 -8.77
CA LEU A 102 2.70 9.64 -8.39
C LEU A 102 3.75 8.71 -9.01
N GLY A 103 3.35 7.58 -9.60
CA GLY A 103 4.26 6.57 -10.15
C GLY A 103 5.03 5.80 -9.07
N ILE A 104 4.47 5.68 -7.87
CA ILE A 104 5.08 4.99 -6.72
C ILE A 104 4.45 3.60 -6.63
N HIS A 105 5.27 2.54 -6.60
CA HIS A 105 4.78 1.17 -6.69
C HIS A 105 5.06 0.33 -5.44
N SER A 106 6.10 0.69 -4.66
CA SER A 106 6.54 -0.07 -3.50
C SER A 106 6.66 0.79 -2.23
N ILE A 107 6.72 0.13 -1.07
CA ILE A 107 6.95 0.81 0.22
C ILE A 107 8.30 1.54 0.23
N ARG A 108 9.35 0.94 -0.35
CA ARG A 108 10.66 1.57 -0.54
C ARG A 108 10.57 2.92 -1.25
N ASP A 109 9.75 3.00 -2.29
CA ASP A 109 9.59 4.23 -3.07
C ASP A 109 8.78 5.27 -2.29
N LEU A 110 7.77 4.81 -1.53
CA LEU A 110 6.95 5.68 -0.70
C LEU A 110 7.76 6.33 0.43
N GLU A 111 8.67 5.58 1.06
CA GLU A 111 9.53 6.04 2.16
C GLU A 111 10.57 7.10 1.73
N GLN A 112 10.78 7.30 0.42
CA GLN A 112 11.67 8.36 -0.09
C GLN A 112 11.07 9.77 0.01
N PHE A 113 9.76 9.86 0.18
CA PHE A 113 9.04 11.13 0.17
C PHE A 113 8.59 11.54 1.57
N ASN A 114 8.70 12.83 1.84
CA ASN A 114 8.03 13.44 2.98
C ASN A 114 6.52 13.58 2.72
N PRO A 115 5.67 13.57 3.76
CA PRO A 115 4.22 13.73 3.59
C PRO A 115 3.86 15.02 2.86
N ASP A 116 4.52 16.13 3.19
CA ASP A 116 4.27 17.42 2.53
C ASP A 116 4.68 17.40 1.05
N GLU A 117 5.72 16.64 0.69
CA GLU A 117 6.14 16.48 -0.71
C GLU A 117 5.12 15.66 -1.51
N LEU A 118 4.54 14.62 -0.91
CA LEU A 118 3.48 13.84 -1.55
C LEU A 118 2.27 14.73 -1.85
N VAL A 119 1.84 15.53 -0.87
CA VAL A 119 0.72 16.48 -1.06
C VAL A 119 1.05 17.51 -2.14
N LEU A 120 2.25 18.08 -2.13
CA LEU A 120 2.67 19.06 -3.12
C LEU A 120 2.69 18.46 -4.54
N ARG A 121 3.21 17.25 -4.71
CA ARG A 121 3.25 16.58 -6.02
C ARG A 121 1.86 16.17 -6.52
N LEU A 122 0.98 15.71 -5.63
CA LEU A 122 -0.41 15.40 -5.97
C LEU A 122 -1.18 16.65 -6.41
N THR A 123 -1.02 17.76 -5.67
CA THR A 123 -1.81 18.98 -5.89
C THR A 123 -1.22 19.93 -6.93
N GLY A 124 0.09 19.85 -7.21
CA GLY A 124 0.79 20.74 -8.12
C GLY A 124 0.19 20.80 -9.53
N PRO A 125 0.00 19.66 -10.22
CA PRO A 125 -0.62 19.63 -11.54
C PRO A 125 -2.05 20.18 -11.57
N ALA A 126 -2.82 19.94 -10.50
CA ALA A 126 -4.16 20.50 -10.34
C ALA A 126 -4.09 22.03 -10.23
N LYS A 127 -3.21 22.57 -9.37
CA LYS A 127 -2.99 24.01 -9.21
C LYS A 127 -2.58 24.71 -10.51
N LEU A 128 -1.67 24.10 -11.28
CA LEU A 128 -1.27 24.61 -12.60
C LEU A 128 -2.44 24.61 -13.59
N THR A 129 -3.26 23.57 -13.57
CA THR A 129 -4.45 23.47 -14.44
C THR A 129 -5.50 24.52 -14.09
N VAL A 130 -5.79 24.71 -12.80
CA VAL A 130 -6.65 25.80 -12.33
C VAL A 130 -6.08 27.16 -12.75
N GLY A 131 -4.78 27.38 -12.58
CA GLY A 131 -4.12 28.61 -13.04
C GLY A 131 -4.29 28.87 -14.55
N ARG A 132 -4.21 27.83 -15.38
CA ARG A 132 -4.48 27.94 -16.83
C ARG A 132 -5.94 28.27 -17.11
N ILE A 133 -6.88 27.61 -16.42
CA ILE A 133 -8.32 27.89 -16.55
C ILE A 133 -8.61 29.36 -16.22
N ARG A 134 -8.10 29.86 -15.08
CA ARG A 134 -8.27 31.26 -14.67
C ARG A 134 -7.80 32.25 -15.73
N LYS A 135 -6.61 32.03 -16.30
CA LYS A 135 -6.07 32.86 -17.39
C LYS A 135 -6.95 32.83 -18.65
N ILE A 136 -7.37 31.64 -19.07
CA ILE A 136 -8.23 31.49 -20.26
C ILE A 136 -9.57 32.20 -20.04
N LEU A 137 -10.17 32.08 -18.86
CA LEU A 137 -11.42 32.77 -18.54
C LEU A 137 -11.22 34.29 -18.56
N ALA A 138 -10.16 34.80 -17.92
CA ALA A 138 -9.87 36.23 -17.89
C ALA A 138 -9.65 36.82 -19.29
N MET A 139 -8.96 36.10 -20.19
CA MET A 139 -8.82 36.49 -21.61
C MET A 139 -10.16 36.59 -22.35
N ASN A 140 -11.20 35.90 -21.88
CA ASN A 140 -12.54 35.90 -22.45
C ASN A 140 -13.51 36.77 -21.63
N ASN A 141 -13.02 37.68 -20.79
CA ASN A 141 -13.83 38.54 -19.92
C ASN A 141 -14.77 37.74 -19.00
N ARG A 142 -14.32 36.60 -18.48
CA ARG A 142 -15.04 35.76 -17.50
C ARG A 142 -14.13 35.41 -16.33
N CYS A 143 -14.70 35.04 -15.20
CA CYS A 143 -13.96 34.58 -14.02
C CYS A 143 -14.69 33.42 -13.33
N LEU A 144 -13.98 32.73 -12.43
CA LEU A 144 -14.60 31.80 -11.48
C LEU A 144 -15.26 32.60 -10.35
N THR A 145 -16.22 31.98 -9.65
CA THR A 145 -16.86 32.60 -8.49
C THR A 145 -15.82 32.98 -7.43
N GLY A 146 -15.76 34.27 -7.06
CA GLY A 146 -14.80 34.80 -6.10
C GLY A 146 -13.39 35.09 -6.66
N ASP A 147 -13.20 35.01 -7.98
CA ASP A 147 -11.90 35.21 -8.65
C ASP A 147 -11.87 36.48 -9.54
N GLU A 148 -12.68 37.47 -9.19
CA GLU A 148 -12.85 38.72 -9.96
C GLU A 148 -11.59 39.58 -9.95
N GLU A 149 -10.95 39.74 -8.78
CA GLU A 149 -9.73 40.53 -8.61
C GLU A 149 -8.60 40.03 -9.53
N PHE A 150 -8.36 38.72 -9.53
CA PHE A 150 -7.36 38.12 -10.41
C PHE A 150 -7.67 38.34 -11.89
N ALA A 151 -8.94 38.23 -12.30
CA ALA A 151 -9.32 38.43 -13.68
C ALA A 151 -9.06 39.87 -14.15
N LEU A 152 -9.39 40.85 -13.30
CA LEU A 152 -9.13 42.27 -13.55
C LEU A 152 -7.63 42.58 -13.61
N GLU A 153 -6.86 42.14 -12.62
CA GLU A 153 -5.40 42.30 -12.59
C GLU A 153 -4.72 41.67 -13.81
N PHE A 154 -5.17 40.48 -14.21
CA PHE A 154 -4.62 39.78 -15.37
C PHE A 154 -4.97 40.49 -16.68
N GLN A 155 -6.18 41.04 -16.78
CA GLN A 155 -6.60 41.82 -17.94
C GLN A 155 -5.82 43.13 -18.06
N GLU A 156 -5.61 43.83 -16.94
CA GLU A 156 -4.76 45.03 -16.88
C GLU A 156 -3.34 44.70 -17.36
N LEU A 157 -2.76 43.60 -16.85
CA LEU A 157 -1.43 43.14 -17.22
C LEU A 157 -1.30 42.76 -18.71
N LEU A 158 -2.38 42.27 -19.33
CA LEU A 158 -2.43 42.03 -20.78
C LEU A 158 -2.57 43.32 -21.60
N SER A 159 -3.27 44.33 -21.06
CA SER A 159 -3.49 45.62 -21.73
C SER A 159 -2.27 46.53 -21.68
N ARG A 160 -1.37 46.31 -20.71
CA ARG A 160 -0.15 47.10 -20.55
C ARG A 160 0.80 46.83 -21.75
N PRO A 161 1.27 47.88 -22.45
CA PRO A 161 2.24 47.71 -23.52
C PRO A 161 3.52 47.08 -22.93
N ARG A 162 4.06 46.06 -23.62
CA ARG A 162 5.37 45.52 -23.30
C ARG A 162 6.41 46.56 -23.73
N GLU A 163 7.02 47.23 -22.76
CA GLU A 163 8.22 48.05 -22.95
C GLU A 163 9.45 47.17 -23.24
#